data_AF-Q9A043-F1
#
_entry.id   AF-Q9A043-F1
#
_cell.length_a   1.000
_cell.length_b   1.000
_cell.length_c   1.000
_cell.angle_alpha   90.00
_cell.angle_beta   90.00
_cell.angle_gamma   90.00
#
_symmetry.space_group_name_H-M   'P 1'
#
loop_
_entity.id
_entity.type
_entity.pdbx_description
1 polymer ?
#
loop_
_entity_poly.entity_id
_entity_poly.type
_entity_poly.pdbx_seq_one_letter_code
_entity_poly.pdbx_strand_id
1 'polypeptide(L)'
;MDSKALNKQNLSRSKKILLNISDNPKNPKFYKLSRQELERAKIFKTENLIKSQKYQRYKRGTIVFIHFGVNIGNEFSDSHFGIVLNKKDHPNNGKLTILPLTSKNSKESLSINKEIFTSIMDDAEKTVQTVQNVLNLTTEVERIHHSLPVPPAFFQIKKENKYHDIWMKYYNRNDPKGIHVPVANITVRKWIQSDLDKINFLKKRYANYDKVSYAKLDSITSVSKLKIAKPINDLDPVGKITLSKEIMDNIDKALARQLLSGQWGKLDN
;
A
#
# COMPACT_ATOMS: atom_id res chain seq x y z
N MET A 1 -33.57 -32.75 -7.85
CA MET A 1 -32.23 -32.79 -7.21
C MET A 1 -32.27 -31.88 -5.98
N ASP A 2 -31.77 -32.33 -4.84
CA ASP A 2 -31.56 -31.46 -3.66
C ASP A 2 -30.64 -30.28 -4.04
N SER A 3 -31.05 -29.06 -3.66
CA SER A 3 -30.33 -27.82 -3.91
C SER A 3 -28.85 -27.87 -3.43
N LYS A 4 -28.59 -28.56 -2.31
CA LYS A 4 -27.22 -28.73 -1.79
C LYS A 4 -26.38 -29.64 -2.68
N ALA A 5 -26.98 -30.71 -3.21
CA ALA A 5 -26.31 -31.62 -4.12
C ALA A 5 -25.94 -30.91 -5.44
N LEU A 6 -26.86 -30.12 -6.00
CA LEU A 6 -26.61 -29.32 -7.20
C LEU A 6 -25.50 -28.29 -7.00
N ASN A 7 -25.50 -27.57 -5.86
CA ASN A 7 -24.44 -26.62 -5.53
C ASN A 7 -23.06 -27.28 -5.45
N LYS A 8 -22.97 -28.44 -4.78
CA LYS A 8 -21.73 -29.23 -4.69
C LYS A 8 -21.24 -29.69 -6.07
N GLN A 9 -22.17 -30.11 -6.94
CA GLN A 9 -21.87 -30.50 -8.31
C GLN A 9 -21.31 -29.32 -9.12
N ASN A 10 -21.95 -28.15 -9.05
CA ASN A 10 -21.53 -26.95 -9.77
C ASN A 10 -20.14 -26.47 -9.32
N LEU A 11 -19.88 -26.43 -8.01
CA LEU A 11 -18.56 -26.09 -7.47
C LEU A 11 -17.48 -27.09 -7.91
N SER A 12 -17.81 -28.38 -7.92
CA SER A 12 -16.87 -29.41 -8.38
C SER A 12 -16.56 -29.26 -9.88
N ARG A 13 -17.57 -28.94 -10.70
CA ARG A 13 -17.39 -28.67 -12.14
C ARG A 13 -16.53 -27.42 -12.36
N SER A 14 -16.82 -26.34 -11.63
CA SER A 14 -16.03 -25.10 -11.67
C SER A 14 -14.57 -25.35 -11.33
N LYS A 15 -14.29 -26.09 -10.25
CA LYS A 15 -12.92 -26.47 -9.86
C LYS A 15 -12.18 -27.18 -10.99
N LYS A 16 -12.82 -28.17 -11.64
CA LYS A 16 -12.21 -28.90 -12.78
C LYS A 16 -11.85 -27.96 -13.94
N ILE A 17 -12.75 -27.04 -14.29
CA ILE A 17 -12.50 -26.05 -15.35
C ILE A 17 -11.30 -25.17 -15.01
N LEU A 18 -11.24 -24.64 -13.78
CA LEU A 18 -10.14 -23.77 -13.34
C LEU A 18 -8.79 -24.51 -13.28
N LEU A 19 -8.78 -25.79 -12.92
CA LEU A 19 -7.59 -26.63 -12.95
C LEU A 19 -7.08 -26.78 -14.38
N ASN A 20 -7.94 -27.16 -15.33
CA ASN A 20 -7.56 -27.30 -16.73
C ASN A 20 -6.99 -26.00 -17.33
N ILE A 21 -7.56 -24.83 -16.95
CA ILE A 21 -7.03 -23.52 -17.37
C ILE A 21 -5.65 -23.26 -16.74
N SER A 22 -5.46 -23.65 -15.48
CA SER A 22 -4.20 -23.42 -14.74
C SER A 22 -3.06 -24.30 -15.24
N ASP A 23 -3.35 -25.50 -15.74
CA ASP A 23 -2.35 -26.45 -16.26
C ASP A 23 -1.77 -25.99 -17.61
N ASN A 24 -2.60 -25.38 -18.48
CA ASN A 24 -2.15 -24.86 -19.77
C ASN A 24 -2.82 -23.51 -20.13
N PRO A 25 -2.43 -22.42 -19.45
CA PRO A 25 -3.02 -21.10 -19.66
C PRO A 25 -2.59 -20.51 -21.00
N LYS A 26 -3.54 -20.38 -21.94
CA LYS A 26 -3.32 -19.70 -23.23
C LYS A 26 -3.30 -18.17 -23.14
N ASN A 27 -4.00 -17.60 -22.15
CA ASN A 27 -4.03 -16.16 -21.92
C ASN A 27 -3.14 -15.82 -20.71
N PRO A 28 -2.16 -14.91 -20.83
CA PRO A 28 -1.26 -14.52 -19.74
C PRO A 28 -1.95 -14.07 -18.46
N LYS A 29 -3.16 -13.51 -18.57
CA LYS A 29 -4.00 -13.11 -17.44
C LYS A 29 -4.30 -14.28 -16.48
N PHE A 30 -4.28 -15.52 -16.98
CA PHE A 30 -4.53 -16.72 -16.19
C PHE A 30 -3.27 -17.32 -15.54
N TYR A 31 -2.06 -16.80 -15.79
CA TYR A 31 -0.83 -17.29 -15.14
C TYR A 31 -0.88 -17.18 -13.61
N LYS A 32 -1.69 -16.27 -13.07
CA LYS A 32 -1.88 -16.08 -11.63
C LYS A 32 -3.25 -16.57 -11.12
N LEU A 33 -4.01 -17.29 -11.94
CA LEU A 33 -5.38 -17.70 -11.65
C LEU A 33 -5.46 -18.48 -10.33
N SER A 34 -4.61 -19.49 -10.15
CA SER A 34 -4.59 -20.33 -8.94
C SER A 34 -4.44 -19.50 -7.66
N ARG A 35 -3.46 -18.59 -7.63
CA ARG A 35 -3.21 -17.70 -6.49
C ARG A 35 -4.39 -16.76 -6.25
N GLN A 36 -4.95 -16.17 -7.31
CA GLN A 36 -6.04 -15.21 -7.20
C GLN A 36 -7.36 -15.86 -6.73
N GLU A 37 -7.68 -17.06 -7.23
CA GLU A 37 -8.85 -17.81 -6.78
C GLU A 37 -8.70 -18.28 -5.32
N LEU A 38 -7.48 -18.64 -4.90
CA LEU A 38 -7.20 -18.95 -3.50
C LEU A 38 -7.44 -17.73 -2.59
N GLU A 39 -6.94 -16.55 -2.97
CA GLU A 39 -7.16 -15.32 -2.20
C GLU A 39 -8.65 -14.94 -2.16
N ARG A 40 -9.36 -15.08 -3.28
CA ARG A 40 -10.82 -14.87 -3.34
C ARG A 40 -11.56 -15.83 -2.40
N ALA A 41 -11.21 -17.11 -2.40
CA ALA A 41 -11.83 -18.09 -1.51
C ALA A 41 -11.57 -17.79 -0.02
N LYS A 42 -10.36 -17.32 0.33
CA LYS A 42 -10.05 -16.87 1.69
C LYS A 42 -10.91 -15.67 2.10
N ILE A 43 -11.05 -14.69 1.22
CA ILE A 43 -11.91 -13.51 1.46
C ILE A 43 -13.35 -13.95 1.70
N PHE A 44 -13.92 -14.80 0.84
CA PHE A 44 -15.28 -15.33 1.01
C PHE A 44 -15.44 -16.12 2.31
N LYS A 45 -14.44 -16.93 2.69
CA LYS A 45 -14.45 -17.64 3.97
C LYS A 45 -14.53 -16.66 5.14
N THR A 46 -13.74 -15.59 5.11
CA THR A 46 -13.76 -14.56 6.16
C THR A 46 -15.09 -13.80 6.17
N GLU A 47 -15.60 -13.39 5.02
CA GLU A 47 -16.90 -12.71 4.90
C GLU A 47 -18.06 -13.57 5.44
N ASN A 48 -18.02 -14.89 5.21
CA ASN A 48 -19.03 -15.81 5.71
C ASN A 48 -19.01 -16.00 7.25
N LEU A 49 -17.89 -15.67 7.91
CA LEU A 49 -17.73 -15.81 9.35
C LEU A 49 -18.02 -14.50 10.11
N ILE A 50 -17.80 -13.35 9.48
CA ILE A 50 -17.89 -12.04 10.13
C ILE A 50 -19.26 -11.40 9.88
N LYS A 51 -20.00 -11.10 10.95
CA LYS A 51 -21.32 -10.43 10.88
C LYS A 51 -21.23 -8.92 10.63
N SER A 52 -20.18 -8.26 11.10
CA SER A 52 -19.96 -6.83 10.88
C SER A 52 -18.47 -6.50 10.89
N GLN A 53 -18.05 -5.60 10.01
CA GLN A 53 -16.67 -5.17 9.90
C GLN A 53 -16.59 -3.66 9.77
N LYS A 54 -15.60 -3.07 10.45
CA LYS A 54 -15.19 -1.68 10.23
C LYS A 54 -14.00 -1.66 9.27
N TYR A 55 -14.00 -0.71 8.36
CA TYR A 55 -12.94 -0.51 7.40
C TYR A 55 -12.14 0.76 7.69
N GLN A 56 -10.88 0.75 7.25
CA GLN A 56 -10.04 1.94 7.21
C GLN A 56 -10.75 3.04 6.41
N ARG A 57 -10.67 4.29 6.90
CA ARG A 57 -11.09 5.47 6.14
C ARG A 57 -9.95 5.90 5.23
N TYR A 58 -10.26 6.13 3.96
CA TYR A 58 -9.31 6.68 3.00
C TYR A 58 -9.73 8.10 2.62
N LYS A 59 -8.75 9.01 2.59
CA LYS A 59 -8.97 10.37 2.08
C LYS A 59 -9.02 10.31 0.55
N ARG A 60 -9.70 11.28 -0.04
CA ARG A 60 -9.65 11.47 -1.49
C ARG A 60 -8.22 11.74 -1.92
N GLY A 61 -7.77 11.11 -3.01
CA GLY A 61 -6.41 11.20 -3.50
C GLY A 61 -5.43 10.27 -2.80
N THR A 62 -5.86 9.46 -1.84
CA THR A 62 -4.99 8.47 -1.21
C THR A 62 -4.59 7.39 -2.22
N ILE A 63 -3.31 7.03 -2.22
CA ILE A 63 -2.77 5.95 -3.06
C ILE A 63 -2.87 4.64 -2.29
N VAL A 64 -3.52 3.66 -2.90
CA VAL A 64 -3.69 2.31 -2.31
C VAL A 64 -3.21 1.26 -3.31
N PHE A 65 -2.75 0.12 -2.80
CA PHE A 65 -2.43 -1.04 -3.64
C PHE A 65 -3.62 -2.01 -3.59
N ILE A 66 -4.21 -2.32 -4.75
CA ILE A 66 -5.44 -3.10 -4.85
C ILE A 66 -5.17 -4.42 -5.57
N HIS A 67 -5.74 -5.50 -5.05
CA HIS A 67 -5.83 -6.80 -5.72
C HIS A 67 -7.13 -6.90 -6.52
N PHE A 68 -7.14 -6.45 -7.80
CA PHE A 68 -8.35 -6.52 -8.62
C PHE A 68 -8.80 -7.96 -8.87
N GLY A 69 -7.82 -8.86 -9.03
CA GLY A 69 -8.02 -10.28 -9.31
C GLY A 69 -7.89 -10.60 -10.79
N VAL A 70 -8.29 -11.81 -11.16
CA VAL A 70 -8.51 -12.18 -12.56
C VAL A 70 -9.95 -11.84 -12.90
N ASN A 71 -10.17 -10.67 -13.51
CA ASN A 71 -11.52 -10.23 -13.89
C ASN A 71 -11.94 -10.80 -15.25
N ILE A 72 -13.17 -10.56 -15.71
CA ILE A 72 -13.67 -11.13 -16.97
C ILE A 72 -13.28 -10.23 -18.15
N GLY A 73 -12.93 -10.81 -19.30
CA GLY A 73 -12.63 -10.07 -20.53
C GLY A 73 -11.60 -8.95 -20.33
N ASN A 74 -11.97 -7.74 -20.74
CA ASN A 74 -11.13 -6.54 -20.71
C ASN A 74 -11.24 -5.72 -19.42
N GLU A 75 -11.96 -6.22 -18.40
CA GLU A 75 -11.99 -5.57 -17.09
C GLU A 75 -10.58 -5.50 -16.49
N PHE A 76 -10.29 -4.36 -15.85
CA PHE A 76 -8.99 -4.11 -15.23
C PHE A 76 -8.67 -5.20 -14.22
N SER A 77 -7.51 -5.84 -14.38
CA SER A 77 -7.14 -7.07 -13.66
C SER A 77 -5.79 -6.91 -12.98
N ASP A 78 -5.33 -7.97 -12.31
CA ASP A 78 -4.06 -8.02 -11.60
C ASP A 78 -4.02 -7.10 -10.35
N SER A 79 -2.85 -6.98 -9.72
CA SER A 79 -2.67 -6.11 -8.57
C SER A 79 -1.93 -4.84 -8.98
N HIS A 80 -2.53 -3.69 -8.72
CA HIS A 80 -2.04 -2.39 -9.18
C HIS A 80 -2.26 -1.33 -8.11
N PHE A 81 -1.48 -0.25 -8.21
CA PHE A 81 -1.82 0.97 -7.49
C PHE A 81 -3.09 1.60 -8.05
N GLY A 82 -3.77 2.36 -7.20
CA GLY A 82 -4.91 3.16 -7.59
C GLY A 82 -5.12 4.33 -6.65
N ILE A 83 -5.85 5.32 -7.15
CA ILE A 83 -6.15 6.56 -6.45
C ILE A 83 -7.59 6.50 -5.96
N VAL A 84 -7.81 6.80 -4.69
CA VAL A 84 -9.15 6.88 -4.10
C VAL A 84 -9.88 8.14 -4.57
N LEU A 85 -11.04 7.97 -5.21
CA LEU A 85 -11.84 9.09 -5.74
C LEU A 85 -12.96 9.56 -4.78
N ASN A 86 -13.35 8.76 -3.79
CA ASN A 86 -14.43 9.10 -2.85
C ASN A 86 -14.13 10.39 -2.08
N LYS A 87 -15.07 11.34 -2.09
CA LYS A 87 -14.99 12.58 -1.29
C LYS A 87 -15.21 12.33 0.21
N LYS A 88 -16.19 11.47 0.55
CA LYS A 88 -16.59 11.17 1.93
C LYS A 88 -16.64 9.66 2.15
N ASP A 89 -15.53 9.10 2.61
CA ASP A 89 -15.46 7.68 2.97
C ASP A 89 -15.89 7.42 4.43
N HIS A 90 -16.45 6.24 4.70
CA HIS A 90 -16.99 5.87 6.01
C HIS A 90 -16.51 4.46 6.44
N PRO A 91 -16.29 4.20 7.75
CA PRO A 91 -15.84 2.89 8.24
C PRO A 91 -16.84 1.77 8.03
N ASN A 92 -18.13 2.08 7.87
CA ASN A 92 -19.16 1.09 7.56
C ASN A 92 -19.32 0.86 6.06
N ASN A 93 -18.68 1.68 5.23
CA ASN A 93 -18.71 1.49 3.78
C ASN A 93 -17.51 0.63 3.36
N GLY A 94 -17.80 -0.59 2.91
CA GLY A 94 -16.81 -1.53 2.40
C GLY A 94 -16.39 -1.26 0.95
N LYS A 95 -16.94 -0.25 0.27
CA LYS A 95 -16.71 0.02 -1.15
C LYS A 95 -15.98 1.34 -1.38
N LEU A 96 -14.99 1.35 -2.27
CA LEU A 96 -14.33 2.55 -2.78
C LEU A 96 -14.43 2.62 -4.30
N THR A 97 -14.49 3.83 -4.84
CA THR A 97 -14.29 4.14 -6.25
C THR A 97 -12.82 4.47 -6.44
N ILE A 98 -12.16 3.71 -7.31
CA ILE A 98 -10.72 3.78 -7.54
C ILE A 98 -10.45 4.13 -9.00
N LEU A 99 -9.47 4.98 -9.21
CA LEU A 99 -8.82 5.21 -10.49
C LEU A 99 -7.52 4.38 -10.56
N PRO A 100 -7.47 3.30 -11.35
CA PRO A 100 -6.28 2.44 -11.42
C PRO A 100 -5.09 3.15 -12.08
N LEU A 101 -3.89 2.77 -11.66
CA LEU A 101 -2.62 3.19 -12.26
C LEU A 101 -2.01 2.05 -13.08
N THR A 102 -1.46 2.41 -14.24
CA THR A 102 -0.79 1.50 -15.17
C THR A 102 0.55 2.05 -15.61
N SER A 103 1.51 1.20 -15.91
CA SER A 103 2.80 1.60 -16.50
C SER A 103 2.72 1.81 -18.02
N LYS A 104 1.59 1.47 -18.65
CA LYS A 104 1.37 1.60 -20.09
C LYS A 104 0.60 2.87 -20.40
N ASN A 105 1.17 3.70 -21.27
CA ASN A 105 0.48 4.87 -21.82
C ASN A 105 -0.61 4.43 -22.82
N SER A 106 -1.75 5.11 -22.80
CA SER A 106 -2.82 5.02 -23.80
C SER A 106 -3.45 6.39 -24.03
N LYS A 107 -4.28 6.52 -25.09
CA LYS A 107 -5.01 7.76 -25.41
C LYS A 107 -5.90 8.25 -24.27
N GLU A 108 -6.40 7.33 -23.45
CA GLU A 108 -7.29 7.56 -22.30
C GLU A 108 -6.52 7.52 -20.98
N SER A 109 -5.22 7.75 -21.03
CA SER A 109 -4.36 7.75 -19.86
C SER A 109 -3.83 9.13 -19.55
N LEU A 110 -3.97 9.57 -18.29
CA LEU A 110 -3.38 10.80 -17.81
C LEU A 110 -2.00 10.46 -17.24
N SER A 111 -0.95 11.09 -17.77
CA SER A 111 0.37 10.98 -17.15
C SER A 111 0.28 11.55 -15.75
N ILE A 112 0.60 10.71 -14.77
CA ILE A 112 0.76 11.15 -13.42
C ILE A 112 2.27 11.18 -13.19
N ASN A 113 2.82 12.41 -13.23
CA ASN A 113 4.24 12.67 -13.16
C ASN A 113 4.92 11.84 -12.06
N LYS A 114 6.22 11.57 -12.27
CA LYS A 114 7.10 10.83 -11.34
C LYS A 114 6.97 11.29 -9.88
N GLU A 115 6.56 12.54 -9.66
CA GLU A 115 6.22 13.16 -8.38
C GLU A 115 5.50 12.24 -7.38
N ILE A 116 4.56 11.40 -7.83
CA ILE A 116 3.91 10.41 -6.95
C ILE A 116 4.90 9.40 -6.39
N PHE A 117 5.66 8.76 -7.27
CA PHE A 117 6.57 7.69 -6.88
C PHE A 117 7.75 8.27 -6.13
N THR A 118 8.24 9.46 -6.49
CA THR A 118 9.15 10.23 -5.64
C THR A 118 8.52 10.48 -4.28
N SER A 119 7.27 10.95 -4.13
CA SER A 119 6.71 11.16 -2.77
C SER A 119 6.63 9.87 -1.92
N ILE A 120 6.40 8.72 -2.55
CA ILE A 120 6.43 7.38 -1.92
C ILE A 120 7.86 7.00 -1.53
N MET A 121 8.82 7.21 -2.44
CA MET A 121 10.23 6.90 -2.23
C MET A 121 10.91 7.88 -1.28
N ASP A 122 10.51 9.15 -1.28
CA ASP A 122 10.98 10.23 -0.40
C ASP A 122 10.57 9.94 1.04
N ASP A 123 9.38 9.39 1.28
CA ASP A 123 8.96 8.98 2.63
C ASP A 123 9.75 7.74 3.10
N ALA A 124 10.00 6.79 2.20
CA ALA A 124 10.88 5.66 2.46
C ALA A 124 12.35 6.11 2.69
N GLU A 125 12.82 7.12 1.98
CA GLU A 125 14.17 7.69 2.09
C GLU A 125 14.31 8.55 3.35
N LYS A 126 13.29 9.32 3.73
CA LYS A 126 13.21 9.97 5.06
C LYS A 126 13.28 8.94 6.18
N THR A 127 12.64 7.80 6.01
CA THR A 127 12.72 6.69 6.97
C THR A 127 14.13 6.12 7.03
N VAL A 128 14.78 5.90 5.88
CA VAL A 128 16.22 5.50 5.82
C VAL A 128 17.11 6.53 6.52
N GLN A 129 16.92 7.83 6.24
CA GLN A 129 17.71 8.89 6.83
C GLN A 129 17.51 8.95 8.34
N THR A 130 16.29 8.71 8.82
CA THR A 130 16.00 8.61 10.26
C THR A 130 16.77 7.45 10.88
N VAL A 131 16.75 6.27 10.25
CA VAL A 131 17.52 5.10 10.71
C VAL A 131 19.03 5.39 10.71
N GLN A 132 19.54 6.06 9.67
CA GLN A 132 20.95 6.45 9.58
C GLN A 132 21.35 7.47 10.65
N ASN A 133 20.50 8.46 10.92
CA ASN A 133 20.71 9.43 11.99
C ASN A 133 20.75 8.74 13.36
N VAL A 134 19.85 7.77 13.59
CA VAL A 134 19.87 6.97 14.84
C VAL A 134 21.11 6.08 14.91
N LEU A 135 21.57 5.52 13.79
CA LEU A 135 22.83 4.78 13.75
C LEU A 135 24.04 5.68 14.08
N ASN A 136 24.08 6.89 13.53
CA ASN A 136 25.13 7.87 13.85
C ASN A 136 25.09 8.29 15.33
N LEU A 137 23.90 8.41 15.93
CA LEU A 137 23.77 8.61 17.38
C LEU A 137 24.37 7.44 18.17
N THR A 138 24.14 6.21 17.71
CA THR A 138 24.67 5.04 18.39
C THR A 138 26.20 5.01 18.36
N THR A 139 26.80 5.37 17.23
CA THR A 139 28.26 5.44 17.10
C THR A 139 28.87 6.63 17.84
N GLU A 140 28.21 7.79 17.89
CA GLU A 140 28.68 8.94 18.68
C GLU A 140 28.68 8.66 20.19
N VAL A 141 27.61 8.03 20.71
CA VAL A 141 27.54 7.59 22.11
C VAL A 141 28.67 6.60 22.39
N GLU A 142 28.89 5.62 21.51
CA GLU A 142 29.99 4.66 21.63
C GLU A 142 31.37 5.32 21.63
N ARG A 143 31.56 6.40 20.84
CA ARG A 143 32.83 7.14 20.76
C ARG A 143 33.10 8.00 22.00
N ILE A 144 32.10 8.71 22.51
CA ILE A 144 32.23 9.54 23.73
C ILE A 144 32.64 8.69 24.93
N HIS A 145 32.25 7.41 24.94
CA HIS A 145 32.59 6.49 26.02
C HIS A 145 34.06 6.03 26.07
N HIS A 146 34.92 6.30 25.06
CA HIS A 146 36.40 6.14 24.93
C HIS A 146 37.17 4.97 25.61
N SER A 147 36.62 4.26 26.59
CA SER A 147 36.84 2.86 26.91
C SER A 147 35.63 2.10 26.38
N LEU A 148 35.84 1.17 25.45
CA LEU A 148 34.80 0.36 24.81
C LEU A 148 33.66 0.04 25.79
N PRO A 149 32.40 0.45 25.52
CA PRO A 149 31.30 0.10 26.40
C PRO A 149 31.19 -1.42 26.41
N VAL A 150 31.47 -2.04 27.55
CA VAL A 150 31.19 -3.47 27.77
C VAL A 150 29.67 -3.62 27.62
N PRO A 151 29.18 -4.33 26.59
CA PRO A 151 27.75 -4.47 26.40
C PRO A 151 27.14 -5.16 27.62
N PRO A 152 26.00 -4.69 28.15
CA PRO A 152 25.14 -3.64 27.61
C PRO A 152 25.48 -2.22 28.13
N ALA A 153 25.61 -1.26 27.20
CA ALA A 153 25.55 0.17 27.52
C ALA A 153 24.14 0.71 27.30
N PHE A 154 23.73 1.73 28.06
CA PHE A 154 22.37 2.25 28.04
C PHE A 154 22.30 3.61 27.34
N PHE A 155 21.33 3.80 26.45
CA PHE A 155 21.09 5.05 25.75
C PHE A 155 20.29 6.02 26.62
N GLN A 156 20.87 7.21 26.85
CA GLN A 156 20.19 8.32 27.50
C GLN A 156 20.53 9.63 26.78
N ILE A 157 19.59 10.16 26.00
CA ILE A 157 19.77 11.41 25.25
C ILE A 157 19.14 12.56 26.03
N LYS A 158 19.98 13.52 26.46
CA LYS A 158 19.54 14.73 27.16
C LYS A 158 18.69 15.62 26.25
N LYS A 159 17.81 16.43 26.83
CA LYS A 159 16.86 17.29 26.10
C LYS A 159 17.55 18.33 25.22
N GLU A 160 18.74 18.76 25.61
CA GLU A 160 19.53 19.79 24.92
C GLU A 160 20.21 19.25 23.65
N ASN A 161 20.19 17.94 23.42
CA ASN A 161 20.77 17.34 22.22
C ASN A 161 19.86 17.60 21.01
N LYS A 162 20.42 18.09 19.90
CA LYS A 162 19.70 18.40 18.65
C LYS A 162 18.91 17.22 18.05
N TYR A 163 19.23 15.99 18.44
CA TYR A 163 18.55 14.77 17.98
C TYR A 163 17.53 14.21 18.98
N HIS A 164 17.31 14.88 20.12
CA HIS A 164 16.42 14.39 21.19
C HIS A 164 15.02 14.04 20.67
N ASP A 165 14.39 14.93 19.90
CA ASP A 165 13.04 14.69 19.37
C ASP A 165 12.97 13.50 18.41
N ILE A 166 14.00 13.33 17.58
CA ILE A 166 14.10 12.21 16.63
C ILE A 166 14.25 10.91 17.41
N TRP A 167 15.11 10.91 18.43
CA TRP A 167 15.29 9.77 19.31
C TRP A 167 14.01 9.40 20.06
N MET A 168 13.34 10.37 20.67
CA MET A 168 12.11 10.10 21.43
C MET A 168 10.99 9.54 20.54
N LYS A 169 10.86 10.05 19.30
CA LYS A 169 9.92 9.47 18.32
C LYS A 169 10.30 8.04 17.95
N TYR A 170 11.58 7.77 17.68
CA TYR A 170 12.07 6.44 17.34
C TYR A 170 11.89 5.45 18.50
N TYR A 171 12.25 5.85 19.72
CA TYR A 171 12.09 5.07 20.93
C TYR A 171 10.61 4.72 21.17
N ASN A 172 9.72 5.71 21.21
CA ASN A 172 8.30 5.50 21.46
C ASN A 172 7.63 4.60 20.39
N ARG A 173 8.14 4.59 19.16
CA ARG A 173 7.64 3.69 18.10
C ARG A 173 8.02 2.23 18.38
N ASN A 174 9.23 1.98 18.87
CA ASN A 174 9.75 0.63 19.10
C ASN A 174 9.42 0.08 20.49
N ASP A 175 9.22 0.95 21.49
CA ASP A 175 8.87 0.60 22.87
C ASP A 175 7.81 1.55 23.45
N PRO A 176 6.57 1.52 22.92
CA PRO A 176 5.50 2.43 23.32
C PRO A 176 5.07 2.27 24.78
N LYS A 177 5.40 1.13 25.42
CA LYS A 177 5.08 0.84 26.82
C LYS A 177 6.21 1.20 27.78
N GLY A 178 7.36 1.66 27.27
CA GLY A 178 8.51 2.02 28.09
C GLY A 178 9.13 0.85 28.85
N ILE A 179 9.08 -0.37 28.30
CA ILE A 179 9.55 -1.58 29.00
C ILE A 179 11.08 -1.56 29.18
N HIS A 180 11.80 -0.92 28.25
CA HIS A 180 13.26 -0.88 28.18
C HIS A 180 13.78 0.50 28.55
N VAL A 181 13.30 1.14 29.63
CA VAL A 181 13.90 2.39 30.15
C VAL A 181 14.87 2.07 31.29
N PRO A 182 16.18 2.40 31.18
CA PRO A 182 16.88 2.90 29.99
C PRO A 182 17.18 1.78 28.98
N VAL A 183 17.29 2.12 27.69
CA VAL A 183 17.37 1.09 26.63
C VAL A 183 18.81 0.69 26.36
N ALA A 184 19.08 -0.61 26.38
CA ALA A 184 20.40 -1.16 26.07
C ALA A 184 20.76 -0.98 24.59
N ASN A 185 22.03 -0.73 24.30
CA ASN A 185 22.55 -0.51 22.96
C ASN A 185 22.36 -1.71 22.03
N ILE A 186 22.46 -2.92 22.58
CA ILE A 186 22.15 -4.16 21.86
C ILE A 186 20.69 -4.16 21.36
N THR A 187 19.75 -3.69 22.17
CA THR A 187 18.33 -3.59 21.80
C THR A 187 18.12 -2.57 20.69
N VAL A 188 18.76 -1.41 20.79
CA VAL A 188 18.71 -0.37 19.75
C VAL A 188 19.26 -0.88 18.42
N ARG A 189 20.41 -1.60 18.45
CA ARG A 189 21.00 -2.24 17.26
C ARG A 189 20.04 -3.25 16.61
N LYS A 190 19.32 -4.05 17.42
CA LYS A 190 18.29 -4.96 16.91
C LYS A 190 17.14 -4.22 16.22
N TRP A 191 16.66 -3.11 16.79
CA TRP A 191 15.63 -2.29 16.16
C TRP A 191 16.09 -1.69 14.83
N ILE A 192 17.32 -1.15 14.79
CA ILE A 192 17.92 -0.60 13.56
C ILE A 192 18.00 -1.68 12.49
N GLN A 193 18.52 -2.87 12.83
CA GLN A 193 18.62 -3.97 11.86
C GLN A 193 17.24 -4.38 11.33
N SER A 194 16.24 -4.49 12.21
CA SER A 194 14.87 -4.80 11.80
C SER A 194 14.30 -3.77 10.83
N ASP A 195 14.55 -2.48 11.06
CA ASP A 195 14.12 -1.41 10.16
C ASP A 195 14.85 -1.46 8.81
N LEU A 196 16.16 -1.72 8.80
CA LEU A 196 16.93 -1.91 7.56
C LEU A 196 16.39 -3.06 6.73
N ASP A 197 16.05 -4.18 7.37
CA ASP A 197 15.47 -5.35 6.70
C ASP A 197 14.09 -5.01 6.09
N LYS A 198 13.24 -4.30 6.84
CA LYS A 198 11.93 -3.82 6.35
C LYS A 198 12.10 -2.89 5.15
N ILE A 199 13.02 -1.94 5.22
CA ILE A 199 13.30 -0.99 4.13
C ILE A 199 13.80 -1.73 2.89
N ASN A 200 14.75 -2.65 3.04
CA ASN A 200 15.28 -3.43 1.93
C ASN A 200 14.18 -4.26 1.27
N PHE A 201 13.27 -4.83 2.06
CA PHE A 201 12.10 -5.51 1.55
C PHE A 201 11.18 -4.56 0.74
N LEU A 202 10.90 -3.35 1.26
CA LEU A 202 10.09 -2.35 0.55
C LEU A 202 10.75 -1.90 -0.76
N LYS A 203 12.06 -1.61 -0.74
CA LYS A 203 12.84 -1.27 -1.94
C LYS A 203 12.73 -2.36 -3.00
N LYS A 204 12.94 -3.63 -2.63
CA LYS A 204 12.78 -4.78 -3.54
C LYS A 204 11.36 -4.90 -4.08
N ARG A 205 10.35 -4.68 -3.21
CA ARG A 205 8.93 -4.76 -3.59
C ARG A 205 8.52 -3.68 -4.59
N TYR A 206 9.02 -2.46 -4.42
CA TYR A 206 8.65 -1.31 -5.23
C TYR A 206 9.61 -1.00 -6.38
N ALA A 207 10.78 -1.64 -6.46
CA ALA A 207 11.73 -1.49 -7.57
C ALA A 207 11.07 -1.68 -8.96
N ASN A 208 10.11 -2.61 -9.05
CA ASN A 208 9.37 -2.86 -10.30
C ASN A 208 8.37 -1.76 -10.69
N TYR A 209 8.15 -0.78 -9.82
CA TYR A 209 7.16 0.29 -9.98
C TYR A 209 7.81 1.67 -10.15
N ASP A 210 9.14 1.76 -10.31
CA ASP A 210 9.89 2.99 -10.64
C ASP A 210 9.66 3.49 -12.10
N LYS A 211 8.51 3.13 -12.67
CA LYS A 211 8.12 3.52 -14.03
C LYS A 211 7.09 4.63 -13.96
N VAL A 212 7.14 5.53 -14.94
CA VAL A 212 6.08 6.53 -15.13
C VAL A 212 4.74 5.81 -15.15
N SER A 213 3.86 6.21 -14.23
CA SER A 213 2.54 5.63 -14.10
C SER A 213 1.51 6.57 -14.69
N TYR A 214 0.52 5.99 -15.33
CA TYR A 214 -0.57 6.67 -15.97
C TYR A 214 -1.86 6.30 -15.25
N ALA A 215 -2.69 7.29 -14.94
CA ALA A 215 -4.05 7.03 -14.48
C ALA A 215 -4.89 6.57 -15.67
N LYS A 216 -5.48 5.38 -15.53
CA LYS A 216 -6.31 4.77 -16.57
C LYS A 216 -7.75 5.23 -16.42
N LEU A 217 -8.07 6.33 -17.08
CA LEU A 217 -9.32 7.08 -16.87
C LEU A 217 -10.57 6.32 -17.36
N ASP A 218 -10.43 5.43 -18.35
CA ASP A 218 -11.49 4.52 -18.85
C ASP A 218 -11.79 3.35 -17.91
N SER A 219 -10.96 3.14 -16.89
CA SER A 219 -11.02 1.98 -16.01
C SER A 219 -11.38 2.33 -14.57
N ILE A 220 -12.04 3.47 -14.34
CA ILE A 220 -12.61 3.77 -13.02
C ILE A 220 -13.52 2.61 -12.62
N THR A 221 -13.30 2.10 -11.42
CA THR A 221 -14.06 0.96 -10.94
C THR A 221 -14.30 1.02 -9.44
N SER A 222 -15.38 0.39 -9.00
CA SER A 222 -15.63 0.19 -7.58
C SER A 222 -14.96 -1.09 -7.09
N VAL A 223 -14.24 -1.02 -5.98
CA VAL A 223 -13.61 -2.18 -5.34
C VAL A 223 -14.02 -2.30 -3.88
N SER A 224 -14.07 -3.54 -3.39
CA SER A 224 -14.19 -3.78 -1.96
C SER A 224 -12.89 -3.41 -1.25
N LYS A 225 -12.98 -2.79 -0.07
CA LYS A 225 -11.84 -2.50 0.81
C LYS A 225 -11.13 -3.76 1.30
N LEU A 226 -11.78 -4.93 1.20
CA LEU A 226 -11.14 -6.23 1.43
C LEU A 226 -10.09 -6.58 0.38
N LYS A 227 -10.17 -5.97 -0.82
CA LYS A 227 -9.18 -6.13 -1.90
C LYS A 227 -7.99 -5.16 -1.76
N ILE A 228 -8.04 -4.22 -0.83
CA ILE A 228 -6.94 -3.29 -0.59
C ILE A 228 -5.88 -4.02 0.24
N ALA A 229 -4.66 -4.06 -0.28
CA ALA A 229 -3.55 -4.66 0.43
C ALA A 229 -3.27 -3.89 1.72
N LYS A 230 -3.03 -4.65 2.79
CA LYS A 230 -2.52 -4.06 4.02
C LYS A 230 -1.08 -3.59 3.79
N PRO A 231 -0.63 -2.55 4.53
CA PRO A 231 0.78 -2.18 4.58
C PRO A 231 1.62 -3.41 4.88
N ILE A 232 2.71 -3.59 4.13
CA ILE A 232 3.62 -4.73 4.27
C ILE A 232 4.24 -4.76 5.66
N ASN A 233 4.61 -3.57 6.15
CA ASN A 233 5.10 -3.33 7.49
C ASN A 233 4.71 -1.90 7.91
N ASP A 234 5.11 -1.50 9.11
CA ASP A 234 4.84 -0.19 9.69
C ASP A 234 5.45 0.98 8.89
N LEU A 235 6.53 0.73 8.15
CA LEU A 235 7.24 1.70 7.32
C LEU A 235 6.69 1.78 5.89
N ASP A 236 5.72 0.94 5.52
CA ASP A 236 5.07 1.01 4.21
C ASP A 236 4.17 2.26 4.15
N PRO A 237 4.38 3.17 3.18
CA PRO A 237 3.62 4.41 3.06
C PRO A 237 2.31 4.25 2.26
N VAL A 238 2.04 3.06 1.69
CA VAL A 238 0.79 2.77 0.96
C VAL A 238 -0.42 2.94 1.88
N GLY A 239 -1.46 3.59 1.36
CA GLY A 239 -2.68 3.91 2.11
C GLY A 239 -2.54 5.11 3.05
N LYS A 240 -1.34 5.70 3.16
CA LYS A 240 -1.09 6.93 3.95
C LYS A 240 -0.85 8.13 3.04
N ILE A 241 -0.16 7.93 1.91
CA ILE A 241 0.17 9.00 0.96
C ILE A 241 -1.09 9.48 0.24
N THR A 242 -1.23 10.80 0.16
CA THR A 242 -2.33 11.49 -0.50
C THR A 242 -1.77 12.50 -1.48
N LEU A 243 -2.37 12.56 -2.67
CA LEU A 243 -1.97 13.49 -3.72
C LEU A 243 -2.25 14.95 -3.37
N SER A 244 -1.42 15.83 -3.93
CA SER A 244 -1.63 17.26 -3.83
C SER A 244 -2.96 17.65 -4.49
N LYS A 245 -3.53 18.77 -4.03
CA LYS A 245 -4.78 19.30 -4.57
C LYS A 245 -4.65 19.56 -6.08
N GLU A 246 -3.52 20.11 -6.52
CA GLU A 246 -3.24 20.40 -7.93
C GLU A 246 -3.31 19.15 -8.82
N ILE A 247 -2.68 18.05 -8.40
CA ILE A 247 -2.74 16.78 -9.12
C ILE A 247 -4.18 16.26 -9.16
N MET A 248 -4.91 16.34 -8.04
CA MET A 248 -6.31 15.90 -7.98
C MET A 248 -7.23 16.75 -8.88
N ASP A 249 -7.01 18.06 -8.97
CA ASP A 249 -7.78 18.96 -9.83
C ASP A 249 -7.51 18.65 -11.32
N ASN A 250 -6.27 18.29 -11.68
CA ASN A 250 -5.93 17.84 -13.02
C ASN A 250 -6.59 16.49 -13.38
N ILE A 251 -6.61 15.55 -12.44
CA ILE A 251 -7.34 14.29 -12.60
C ILE A 251 -8.84 14.56 -12.79
N ASP A 252 -9.44 15.46 -12.00
CA ASP A 252 -10.86 15.79 -12.10
C ASP A 252 -11.23 16.37 -13.46
N LYS A 253 -10.42 17.30 -13.98
CA LYS A 253 -10.62 17.87 -15.32
C LYS A 253 -10.50 16.79 -16.40
N ALA A 254 -9.53 15.89 -16.30
CA ALA A 254 -9.33 14.83 -17.27
C ALA A 254 -10.50 13.82 -17.26
N LEU A 255 -10.94 13.40 -16.07
CA LEU A 255 -12.10 12.53 -15.89
C LEU A 255 -13.39 13.17 -16.41
N ALA A 256 -13.61 14.45 -16.09
CA ALA A 256 -14.77 15.18 -16.59
C ALA A 256 -14.78 15.25 -18.12
N ARG A 257 -13.66 15.58 -18.76
CA ARG A 257 -13.55 15.60 -20.22
C ARG A 257 -13.83 14.24 -20.87
N GLN A 258 -13.41 13.16 -20.22
CA GLN A 258 -13.61 11.82 -20.76
C GLN A 258 -15.03 11.30 -20.59
N LEU A 259 -15.63 11.52 -19.42
CA LEU A 259 -16.95 10.98 -19.08
C LEU A 259 -18.10 11.87 -19.54
N LEU A 260 -17.86 13.18 -19.63
CA LEU A 260 -18.86 14.18 -19.98
C LEU A 260 -18.54 14.67 -21.40
N SER A 261 -19.07 13.98 -22.41
CA SER A 261 -18.99 14.41 -23.80
C SER A 261 -19.90 15.62 -24.03
N GLY A 262 -19.36 16.84 -23.99
CA GLY A 262 -20.09 18.06 -24.36
C GLY A 262 -19.20 19.30 -24.42
N GLN A 263 -19.52 20.25 -25.30
CA GLN A 263 -18.88 21.57 -25.29
C GLN A 263 -19.15 22.24 -23.94
N TRP A 264 -18.09 22.52 -23.19
CA TRP A 264 -18.16 23.34 -22.01
C TRP A 264 -18.43 24.78 -22.45
N GLY A 265 -19.70 25.17 -22.55
CA GLY A 265 -20.05 26.56 -22.34
C GLY A 265 -19.52 26.94 -20.96
N LYS A 266 -18.70 27.99 -20.87
CA LYS A 266 -18.35 28.56 -19.57
C LYS A 266 -19.67 28.75 -18.82
N LEU A 267 -19.80 28.15 -17.64
CA LEU A 267 -20.80 28.59 -16.69
C LEU A 267 -20.30 29.93 -16.17
N ASP A 268 -20.54 30.98 -16.96
CA ASP A 268 -20.54 32.34 -16.47
C ASP A 268 -21.82 32.47 -15.63
N ASN A 269 -21.63 32.57 -14.32
CA ASN A 269 -22.47 33.31 -13.36
C ASN A 269 -21.67 33.46 -12.07
#